data_AF-A0A660Y8G1-F1
#
_entry.id   AF-A0A660Y8G1-F1
#
_cell.length_a   1.000
_cell.length_b   1.000
_cell.length_c   1.000
_cell.angle_alpha   90.00
_cell.angle_beta   90.00
_cell.angle_gamma   90.00
#
_symmetry.space_group_name_H-M   'P 1'
#
loop_
_entity.id
_entity.type
_entity.pdbx_description
1 polymer ?
#
loop_
_entity_poly.entity_id
_entity_poly.type
_entity_poly.pdbx_seq_one_letter_code
_entity_poly.pdbx_strand_id
1 'polypeptide(L)'
;MTSFSILFARFKGDLAGFVRGTLAIEDLRPGDHVLIAEACSHHPIEDDIGRVKIPGWLTEYVGGKLEFSSVQGHDFPEDLSPYKLVVHCGGCMWNRREMLSRMLQCRKQGVPITNYGLTIAYYLGIFERALAPFPAALEVFHRLRSRKSHGGQI
;
A
#
# COMPACT_ATOMS: atom_id res chain seq x y z
N MET A 1 17.92 5.34 -8.83
CA MET A 1 18.17 4.84 -7.46
C MET A 1 16.89 4.18 -6.97
N THR A 2 16.93 2.97 -6.42
CA THR A 2 15.75 2.32 -5.82
C THR A 2 16.16 1.65 -4.50
N SER A 3 15.20 1.11 -3.75
CA SER A 3 15.44 0.43 -2.46
C SER A 3 15.16 -1.07 -2.55
N PHE A 4 15.70 -1.82 -1.58
CA PHE A 4 15.36 -3.23 -1.41
C PHE A 4 13.86 -3.45 -1.30
N SER A 5 13.14 -2.57 -0.60
CA SER A 5 11.69 -2.70 -0.41
C SER A 5 10.90 -2.63 -1.73
N ILE A 6 11.32 -1.79 -2.69
CA ILE A 6 10.68 -1.72 -4.02
C ILE A 6 11.02 -2.97 -4.85
N LEU A 7 12.28 -3.43 -4.80
CA LEU A 7 12.69 -4.68 -5.43
C LEU A 7 11.90 -5.88 -4.89
N PHE A 8 11.71 -5.93 -3.57
CA PHE A 8 10.99 -7.00 -2.90
C PHE A 8 9.49 -6.96 -3.20
N ALA A 9 8.89 -5.76 -3.30
CA ALA A 9 7.51 -5.58 -3.76
C ALA A 9 7.30 -6.18 -5.16
N ARG A 10 8.22 -5.94 -6.09
CA ARG A 10 8.20 -6.54 -7.44
C ARG A 10 8.41 -8.05 -7.39
N PHE A 11 9.35 -8.52 -6.56
CA PHE A 11 9.70 -9.94 -6.46
C PHE A 11 8.57 -10.78 -5.86
N LYS A 12 7.90 -10.31 -4.80
CA LYS A 12 6.80 -11.03 -4.13
C LYS A 12 5.43 -10.74 -4.74
N GLY A 13 5.20 -9.59 -5.37
CA GLY A 13 3.88 -9.19 -5.85
C GLY A 13 3.88 -8.62 -7.28
N ASP A 14 2.89 -7.76 -7.54
CA ASP A 14 2.76 -6.99 -8.77
C ASP A 14 3.08 -5.52 -8.48
N LEU A 15 4.27 -5.07 -8.87
CA LEU A 15 4.72 -3.70 -8.60
C LEU A 15 3.76 -2.65 -9.19
N ALA A 16 3.24 -2.87 -10.41
CA ALA A 16 2.30 -1.94 -11.02
C ALA A 16 0.96 -1.93 -10.25
N GLY A 17 0.52 -3.10 -9.77
CA GLY A 17 -0.63 -3.23 -8.87
C GLY A 17 -0.46 -2.42 -7.59
N PHE A 18 0.70 -2.53 -6.95
CA PHE A 18 0.99 -1.76 -5.75
C PHE A 18 1.06 -0.26 -6.05
N VAL A 19 1.68 0.18 -7.15
CA VAL A 19 1.71 1.60 -7.54
C VAL A 19 0.29 2.18 -7.67
N ARG A 20 -0.63 1.44 -8.29
CA ARG A 20 -2.04 1.85 -8.38
C ARG A 20 -2.67 1.99 -6.99
N GLY A 21 -2.41 1.04 -6.10
CA GLY A 21 -2.90 1.09 -4.73
C GLY A 21 -2.28 2.22 -3.90
N THR A 22 -1.00 2.54 -4.09
CA THR A 22 -0.34 3.63 -3.39
C THR A 22 -0.96 4.99 -3.73
N LEU A 23 -1.36 5.21 -4.99
CA LEU A 23 -2.01 6.46 -5.37
C LEU A 23 -3.43 6.64 -4.80
N ALA A 24 -4.04 5.59 -4.25
CA ALA A 24 -5.29 5.72 -3.52
C ALA A 24 -5.13 6.42 -2.16
N ILE A 25 -3.89 6.58 -1.66
CA ILE A 25 -3.60 7.37 -0.45
C ILE A 25 -4.07 8.82 -0.61
N GLU A 26 -3.95 9.39 -1.81
CA GLU A 26 -4.40 10.75 -2.13
C GLU A 26 -5.93 10.94 -2.02
N ASP A 27 -6.70 9.85 -2.08
CA ASP A 27 -8.16 9.89 -2.05
C ASP A 27 -8.73 9.61 -0.65
N LEU A 28 -7.87 9.26 0.32
CA LEU A 28 -8.26 9.02 1.72
C LEU A 28 -8.74 10.31 2.38
N ARG A 29 -9.72 10.15 3.27
CA ARG A 29 -10.33 11.24 4.04
C ARG A 29 -10.37 10.86 5.52
N PRO A 30 -10.44 11.86 6.43
CA PRO A 30 -10.66 11.58 7.84
C PRO A 30 -11.91 10.70 8.04
N GLY A 31 -11.79 9.67 8.87
CA GLY A 31 -12.82 8.66 9.11
C GLY A 31 -12.77 7.44 8.18
N ASP A 32 -11.96 7.46 7.11
CA ASP A 32 -11.80 6.27 6.27
C ASP A 32 -11.07 5.15 7.01
N HIS A 33 -11.45 3.91 6.69
CA HIS A 33 -10.88 2.70 7.27
C HIS A 33 -9.74 2.15 6.42
N VAL A 34 -8.60 1.86 7.06
CA VAL A 34 -7.41 1.29 6.44
C VAL A 34 -7.04 -0.03 7.13
N LEU A 35 -6.85 -1.08 6.34
CA LEU A 35 -6.41 -2.38 6.84
C LEU A 35 -4.88 -2.51 6.74
N ILE A 36 -4.22 -2.71 7.87
CA ILE A 36 -2.81 -3.11 7.95
C ILE A 36 -2.75 -4.65 7.94
N ALA A 37 -2.15 -5.23 6.91
CA ALA A 37 -2.10 -6.69 6.74
C ALA A 37 -0.67 -7.22 6.84
N GLU A 38 -0.40 -8.02 7.87
CA GLU A 38 0.90 -8.63 8.11
C GLU A 38 0.92 -10.12 7.73
N ALA A 39 2.07 -10.58 7.27
CA ALA A 39 2.29 -11.96 6.86
C ALA A 39 2.75 -12.87 8.01
N CYS A 40 3.38 -12.30 9.02
CA CYS A 40 3.91 -13.03 10.17
C CYS A 40 2.97 -12.89 11.37
N SER A 41 3.00 -13.89 12.25
CA SER A 41 2.22 -13.96 13.49
C SER A 41 3.02 -13.61 14.75
N HIS A 42 4.22 -13.04 14.62
CA HIS A 42 5.02 -12.68 15.79
C HIS A 42 4.50 -11.40 16.43
N HIS A 43 4.66 -11.31 17.75
CA HIS A 43 4.21 -10.17 18.53
C HIS A 43 4.94 -8.89 18.08
N PRO A 44 4.22 -7.77 17.92
CA PRO A 44 4.83 -6.50 17.53
C PRO A 44 5.86 -6.05 18.55
N ILE A 45 6.94 -5.44 18.07
CA ILE A 45 7.94 -4.77 18.90
C ILE A 45 7.52 -3.30 19.08
N GLU A 46 7.97 -2.67 20.15
CA GLU A 46 7.84 -1.22 20.33
C GLU A 46 8.44 -0.49 19.10
N ASP A 47 7.74 0.53 18.58
CA ASP A 47 8.06 1.24 17.31
C ASP A 47 7.81 0.49 15.99
N ASP A 48 6.83 -0.42 15.98
CA ASP A 48 6.45 -1.20 14.80
C ASP A 48 6.03 -0.33 13.59
N ILE A 49 6.62 -0.65 12.42
CA ILE A 49 6.37 0.08 11.16
C ILE A 49 4.89 -0.01 10.76
N GLY A 50 4.28 -1.19 10.92
CA GLY A 50 2.91 -1.47 10.49
C GLY A 50 1.85 -0.86 11.40
N ARG A 51 2.08 -0.86 12.72
CA ARG A 51 1.11 -0.45 13.73
C ARG A 51 1.29 0.97 14.23
N VAL A 52 2.50 1.55 14.10
CA VAL A 52 2.81 2.89 14.60
C VAL A 52 3.16 3.83 13.46
N LYS A 53 4.25 3.57 12.74
CA LYS A 53 4.79 4.54 11.77
C LYS A 53 3.86 4.78 10.58
N ILE A 54 3.44 3.74 9.89
CA ILE A 54 2.55 3.85 8.71
C ILE A 54 1.21 4.51 9.08
N PRO A 55 0.50 4.07 10.14
CA PRO A 55 -0.72 4.74 10.58
C PRO A 55 -0.51 6.22 10.90
N GLY A 56 0.58 6.56 11.58
CA GLY A 56 0.95 7.95 11.89
C GLY A 56 1.18 8.79 10.62
N TRP A 57 2.02 8.31 9.70
CA TRP A 57 2.33 8.99 8.43
C TRP A 57 1.11 9.16 7.53
N LEU A 58 0.22 8.16 7.46
CA LEU A 58 -1.02 8.28 6.68
C LEU A 58 -1.98 9.28 7.32
N THR A 59 -2.11 9.28 8.65
CA THR A 59 -2.94 10.24 9.39
C THR A 59 -2.42 11.66 9.20
N GLU A 60 -1.10 11.86 9.29
CA GLU A 60 -0.44 13.14 9.03
C GLU A 60 -0.68 13.61 7.58
N TYR A 61 -0.48 12.71 6.61
CA TYR A 61 -0.69 13.01 5.19
C TYR A 61 -2.15 13.42 4.89
N VAL A 62 -3.13 12.72 5.47
CA VAL A 62 -4.56 13.02 5.27
C VAL A 62 -5.00 14.28 6.03
N GLY A 63 -4.25 14.70 7.06
CA GLY A 63 -4.59 15.87 7.88
C GLY A 63 -5.76 15.62 8.84
N GLY A 64 -6.06 14.37 9.17
CA GLY A 64 -7.12 14.01 10.11
C GLY A 64 -7.16 12.51 10.43
N LYS A 65 -7.91 12.16 11.48
CA LYS A 65 -7.94 10.79 12.03
C LYS A 65 -8.44 9.78 10.99
N LEU A 66 -7.67 8.73 10.76
CA LEU A 66 -8.08 7.52 10.03
C LEU A 66 -8.39 6.40 11.03
N GLU A 67 -9.25 5.47 10.63
CA GLU A 67 -9.52 4.26 11.41
C GLU A 67 -8.66 3.11 10.88
N PHE A 68 -7.96 2.42 11.78
CA PHE A 68 -7.05 1.34 11.41
C PHE A 68 -7.50 0.00 11.99
N SER A 69 -7.48 -1.04 11.17
CA SER A 69 -7.57 -2.44 11.61
C SER A 69 -6.27 -3.15 11.27
N SER A 70 -5.89 -4.14 12.07
CA SER A 70 -4.68 -4.94 11.81
C SER A 70 -4.99 -6.41 11.83
N VAL A 71 -4.41 -7.15 10.88
CA VAL A 71 -4.52 -8.60 10.76
C VAL A 71 -3.14 -9.20 10.53
N GLN A 72 -2.96 -10.45 10.95
CA GLN A 72 -1.69 -11.15 10.88
C GLN A 72 -1.89 -12.55 10.30
N GLY A 73 -0.78 -13.16 9.85
CA GLY A 73 -0.82 -14.54 9.36
C GLY A 73 -1.88 -14.74 8.28
N HIS A 74 -2.78 -15.70 8.47
CA HIS A 74 -3.84 -16.02 7.51
C HIS A 74 -5.20 -15.38 7.83
N ASP A 75 -5.27 -14.49 8.83
CA ASP A 75 -6.51 -13.85 9.30
C ASP A 75 -6.99 -12.71 8.38
N PHE A 76 -6.75 -12.84 7.08
CA PHE A 76 -7.14 -11.82 6.11
C PHE A 76 -8.66 -11.84 5.91
N PRO A 77 -9.39 -10.72 6.11
CA PRO A 77 -10.84 -10.72 6.10
C PRO A 77 -11.41 -11.17 4.76
N GLU A 78 -12.51 -11.92 4.77
CA GLU A 78 -13.22 -12.29 3.54
C GLU A 78 -13.89 -11.07 2.90
N ASP A 79 -14.52 -10.22 3.70
CA ASP A 79 -15.10 -8.93 3.28
C ASP A 79 -14.11 -7.79 3.51
N LEU A 80 -13.72 -7.15 2.42
CA LEU A 80 -12.83 -5.99 2.40
C LEU A 80 -13.57 -4.69 2.10
N SER A 81 -14.87 -4.75 1.79
CA SER A 81 -15.67 -3.58 1.41
C SER A 81 -15.67 -2.43 2.43
N PRO A 82 -15.46 -2.64 3.75
CA PRO A 82 -15.33 -1.54 4.70
C PRO A 82 -14.06 -0.71 4.50
N TYR A 83 -13.00 -1.26 3.89
CA TYR A 83 -11.69 -0.62 3.81
C TYR A 83 -11.52 0.20 2.53
N LYS A 84 -10.95 1.40 2.65
CA LYS A 84 -10.55 2.23 1.52
C LYS A 84 -9.17 1.90 0.98
N LEU A 85 -8.32 1.30 1.82
CA LEU A 85 -6.97 0.91 1.46
C LEU A 85 -6.52 -0.29 2.30
N VAL A 86 -5.88 -1.26 1.65
CA VAL A 86 -5.09 -2.29 2.31
C VAL A 86 -3.61 -1.95 2.19
N VAL A 87 -2.91 -1.90 3.31
CA VAL A 87 -1.46 -1.71 3.37
C VAL A 87 -0.81 -2.99 3.86
N HIS A 88 -0.22 -3.74 2.93
CA HIS A 88 0.39 -5.03 3.24
C HIS A 88 1.86 -4.88 3.65
N CYS A 89 2.36 -5.73 4.57
CA CYS A 89 3.78 -5.77 4.87
C CYS A 89 4.63 -6.28 3.69
N GLY A 90 5.94 -6.34 3.83
CA GLY A 90 6.82 -6.87 2.78
C GLY A 90 6.58 -8.35 2.41
N GLY A 91 5.94 -9.12 3.30
CA GLY A 91 5.70 -10.56 3.09
C GLY A 91 6.98 -11.40 3.14
N CYS A 92 7.93 -11.06 4.02
CA CYS A 92 9.22 -11.76 4.11
C CYS A 92 9.08 -13.27 4.35
N MET A 93 8.11 -13.66 5.18
CA MET A 93 7.81 -15.07 5.51
C MET A 93 6.96 -15.79 4.45
N TRP A 94 6.44 -15.07 3.45
CA TRP A 94 5.49 -15.61 2.48
C TRP A 94 6.12 -15.82 1.12
N ASN A 95 5.59 -16.78 0.35
CA ASN A 95 5.98 -16.95 -1.04
C ASN A 95 5.21 -15.96 -1.97
N ARG A 96 5.57 -15.95 -3.27
CA ARG A 96 4.93 -15.06 -4.26
C ARG A 96 3.45 -15.39 -4.47
N ARG A 97 3.06 -16.66 -4.39
CA ARG A 97 1.67 -17.11 -4.59
C ARG A 97 0.75 -16.54 -3.49
N GLU A 98 1.18 -16.57 -2.23
CA GLU A 98 0.42 -16.04 -1.10
C GLU A 98 0.15 -14.53 -1.25
N MET A 99 1.19 -13.75 -1.58
CA MET A 99 1.06 -12.32 -1.83
C MET A 99 0.11 -12.03 -3.00
N LEU A 100 0.27 -12.72 -4.13
CA LEU A 100 -0.59 -12.53 -5.30
C LEU A 100 -2.05 -12.93 -5.02
N SER A 101 -2.28 -13.94 -4.16
CA SER A 101 -3.62 -14.34 -3.72
C SER A 101 -4.35 -13.19 -3.01
N ARG A 102 -3.69 -12.53 -2.04
CA ARG A 102 -4.23 -11.35 -1.35
C ARG A 102 -4.49 -10.19 -2.31
N MET A 103 -3.53 -9.90 -3.21
CA MET A 103 -3.70 -8.85 -4.21
C MET A 103 -4.90 -9.13 -5.13
N LEU A 104 -5.11 -10.39 -5.51
CA LEU A 104 -6.27 -10.81 -6.31
C LEU A 104 -7.58 -10.64 -5.54
N GLN A 105 -7.62 -11.00 -4.25
CA GLN A 105 -8.81 -10.82 -3.41
C GLN A 105 -9.19 -9.34 -3.29
N CYS A 106 -8.22 -8.47 -3.04
CA CYS A 106 -8.43 -7.01 -3.01
C CYS A 106 -8.98 -6.52 -4.36
N ARG A 107 -8.36 -6.94 -5.47
CA ARG A 107 -8.79 -6.58 -6.83
C ARG A 107 -10.23 -7.01 -7.12
N LYS A 108 -10.63 -8.23 -6.72
CA LYS A 108 -11.99 -8.75 -6.94
C LYS A 108 -13.06 -7.89 -6.24
N GLN A 109 -12.71 -7.29 -5.11
CA GLN A 109 -13.61 -6.44 -4.33
C GLN A 109 -13.44 -4.95 -4.62
N GLY A 110 -12.57 -4.59 -5.57
CA GLY A 110 -12.30 -3.20 -5.92
C GLY A 110 -11.55 -2.40 -4.84
N VAL A 111 -10.94 -3.08 -3.87
CA VAL A 111 -10.22 -2.43 -2.76
C VAL A 111 -8.75 -2.25 -3.16
N PRO A 112 -8.22 -1.01 -3.14
CA PRO A 112 -6.81 -0.74 -3.42
C PRO A 112 -5.88 -1.45 -2.42
N ILE A 113 -4.77 -1.99 -2.92
CA ILE A 113 -3.72 -2.59 -2.08
C ILE A 113 -2.35 -2.02 -2.44
N THR A 114 -1.63 -1.55 -1.42
CA THR A 114 -0.22 -1.13 -1.47
C THR A 114 0.62 -2.00 -0.54
N ASN A 115 1.91 -1.69 -0.39
CA ASN A 115 2.74 -2.28 0.66
C ASN A 115 3.57 -1.25 1.41
N TYR A 116 4.20 -1.67 2.52
CA TYR A 116 5.00 -0.79 3.38
C TYR A 116 6.07 -0.02 2.59
N GLY A 117 6.81 -0.71 1.73
CA GLY A 117 7.90 -0.10 0.97
C GLY A 117 7.44 1.03 0.04
N LEU A 118 6.33 0.81 -0.67
CA LEU A 118 5.76 1.84 -1.55
C LEU A 118 5.12 2.97 -0.76
N THR A 119 4.40 2.68 0.32
CA THR A 119 3.80 3.69 1.19
C THR A 119 4.87 4.61 1.80
N ILE A 120 5.98 4.04 2.28
CA ILE A 120 7.12 4.80 2.81
C ILE A 120 7.74 5.69 1.72
N ALA A 121 8.01 5.13 0.55
CA ALA A 121 8.61 5.89 -0.56
C ALA A 121 7.70 7.04 -1.03
N TYR A 122 6.39 6.82 -0.99
CA TYR A 122 5.38 7.84 -1.30
C TYR A 122 5.35 8.95 -0.26
N TYR A 123 5.24 8.60 1.02
CA TYR A 123 5.25 9.55 2.13
C TYR A 123 6.51 10.43 2.15
N LEU A 124 7.69 9.83 1.94
CA LEU A 124 8.97 10.54 1.92
C LEU A 124 9.23 11.37 0.65
N GLY A 125 8.30 11.40 -0.32
CA GLY A 125 8.46 12.16 -1.57
C GLY A 125 9.51 11.61 -2.53
N ILE A 126 9.95 10.36 -2.36
CA ILE A 126 10.99 9.72 -3.20
C ILE A 126 10.42 8.68 -4.17
N PHE A 127 9.09 8.60 -4.29
CA PHE A 127 8.38 7.55 -5.01
C PHE A 127 8.77 7.43 -6.48
N GLU A 128 8.72 8.54 -7.21
CA GLU A 128 9.06 8.57 -8.65
C GLU A 128 10.51 8.13 -8.88
N ARG A 129 11.44 8.66 -8.09
CA ARG A 129 12.85 8.27 -8.13
C ARG A 129 13.04 6.78 -7.85
N ALA A 130 12.30 6.24 -6.87
CA ALA A 130 12.35 4.84 -6.48
C ALA A 130 11.77 3.90 -7.56
N LEU A 131 10.80 4.39 -8.35
CA LEU A 131 10.22 3.67 -9.50
C LEU A 131 11.03 3.83 -10.80
N ALA A 132 11.92 4.82 -10.90
CA ALA A 132 12.66 5.12 -12.12
C ALA A 132 13.35 3.91 -12.80
N PRO A 133 13.91 2.93 -12.06
CA PRO A 133 14.49 1.72 -12.67
C PRO A 133 13.47 0.72 -13.24
N PHE A 134 12.17 0.96 -13.09
CA PHE A 134 11.08 0.07 -13.53
C PHE A 134 10.13 0.83 -14.49
N PRO A 135 10.46 0.93 -15.78
CA PRO A 135 9.73 1.77 -16.74
C PRO A 135 8.21 1.51 -16.76
N ALA A 136 7.79 0.25 -16.74
CA ALA A 136 6.37 -0.11 -16.73
C ALA A 136 5.62 0.37 -15.46
N ALA A 137 6.26 0.36 -14.30
CA ALA A 137 5.66 0.84 -13.06
C ALA A 137 5.65 2.38 -13.00
N LEU A 138 6.73 3.01 -13.48
CA LEU A 138 6.84 4.45 -13.60
C LEU A 138 5.80 5.03 -14.57
N GLU A 139 5.57 4.37 -15.71
CA GLU A 139 4.54 4.77 -16.67
C GLU A 139 3.14 4.74 -16.05
N VAL A 140 2.83 3.70 -15.25
CA VAL A 140 1.56 3.62 -14.52
C VAL A 140 1.41 4.79 -13.54
N PHE A 141 2.47 5.13 -12.80
CA PHE A 141 2.47 6.28 -11.91
C PHE A 141 2.18 7.59 -12.65
N HIS A 142 2.93 7.90 -13.72
CA HIS A 142 2.73 9.12 -14.50
C HIS A 142 1.34 9.21 -15.12
N ARG A 143 0.84 8.10 -15.69
CA ARG A 143 -0.49 8.04 -16.30
C ARG A 143 -1.61 8.31 -15.30
N LEU A 144 -1.50 7.79 -14.08
CA LEU A 144 -2.52 8.02 -13.05
C LEU A 144 -2.43 9.44 -12.48
N ARG A 145 -1.22 9.94 -12.26
CA ARG A 145 -0.98 11.33 -11.84
C ARG A 145 -1.53 12.35 -12.83
N SER A 146 -1.30 12.15 -14.12
CA SER A 146 -1.82 13.06 -15.15
C SER A 146 -3.35 13.07 -15.20
N ARG A 147 -4.00 11.89 -15.06
CA ARG A 147 -5.47 11.80 -15.00
C ARG A 147 -6.05 12.56 -13.81
N LYS A 148 -5.44 12.47 -12.64
CA LYS A 148 -5.88 13.23 -11.45
C LYS A 148 -5.71 14.74 -11.62
N SER A 149 -4.61 15.19 -12.23
CA SER A 149 -4.41 16.63 -12.51
C SER A 149 -5.43 17.21 -13.48
N HIS A 150 -5.99 16.42 -14.40
CA HIS A 150 -7.02 16.88 -15.35
C HIS A 150 -8.46 16.70 -14.83
N GLY A 151 -8.68 15.86 -13.82
CA GLY A 151 -10.01 15.61 -13.23
C GLY A 151 -10.48 16.64 -12.20
N GLY A 152 -9.64 17.62 -11.84
CA GLY A 152 -9.97 18.72 -10.91
C GLY A 152 -10.39 20.02 -11.59
N GLN A 153 -10.64 20.01 -12.90
CA GLN A 153 -11.13 21.15 -13.68
C GLN A 153 -12.52 20.84 -14.25
N ILE A 154 -13.53 20.63 -13.39
CA ILE A 154 -14.96 20.71 -13.76
C ILE A 154 -15.71 21.33 -12.60
#